data_AF-A0A5K0VJ80-F1
#
_entry.id   AF-A0A5K0VJ80-F1
#
_cell.length_a   1.000
_cell.length_b   1.000
_cell.length_c   1.000
_cell.angle_alpha   90.00
_cell.angle_beta   90.00
_cell.angle_gamma   90.00
#
_symmetry.space_group_name_H-M   'P 1'
#
loop_
_entity.id
_entity.type
_entity.pdbx_description
1 polymer ?
#
loop_
_entity_poly.entity_id
_entity_poly.type
_entity_poly.pdbx_seq_one_letter_code
_entity_poly.pdbx_strand_id
1 'polypeptide(L)' 'IKVGDELLVDGGMVRFDVIEKIGPDVRCRCTDPGLLLPRANLTFWRDGSLVREKNAMLPTISSK' A
#
# COMPACT_ATOMS: atom_id res chain seq x y z
N ILE A 1 -2.77 -6.05 6.18
CA ILE A 1 -2.85 -4.57 6.27
C ILE A 1 -3.70 -4.18 7.48
N LYS A 2 -3.18 -3.27 8.31
CA LYS A 2 -3.83 -2.76 9.53
C LYS A 2 -3.51 -1.26 9.72
N VAL A 3 -4.17 -0.62 10.70
CA VAL A 3 -3.89 0.77 11.10
C VAL A 3 -2.44 0.91 11.58
N GLY A 4 -1.78 1.98 11.14
CA GLY A 4 -0.37 2.26 11.38
C GLY A 4 0.59 1.67 10.34
N ASP A 5 0.10 0.89 9.38
CA ASP A 5 0.89 0.53 8.19
C ASP A 5 1.06 1.75 7.28
N GLU A 6 2.17 1.82 6.55
CA GLU A 6 2.42 2.80 5.51
C GLU A 6 2.04 2.21 4.13
N LEU A 7 1.40 3.01 3.28
CA LEU A 7 1.20 2.73 1.87
C LEU A 7 2.16 3.58 1.05
N LEU A 8 3.01 2.91 0.26
CA LEU A 8 3.95 3.52 -0.67
C LEU A 8 3.49 3.29 -2.10
N VAL A 9 3.55 4.36 -2.89
CA VAL A 9 3.23 4.36 -4.33
C VAL A 9 4.51 4.55 -5.14
N ASP A 10 4.72 3.71 -6.17
CA ASP A 10 5.88 3.76 -7.08
C ASP A 10 7.23 3.88 -6.36
N GLY A 11 7.46 3.01 -5.36
CA GLY A 11 8.70 3.01 -4.60
C GLY A 11 8.84 4.18 -3.61
N GLY A 12 7.75 4.90 -3.33
CA GLY A 12 7.70 5.99 -2.35
C GLY A 12 7.61 7.39 -2.96
N MET A 13 7.17 7.52 -4.23
CA MET A 13 6.85 8.82 -4.84
C MET A 13 5.66 9.51 -4.17
N VAL A 14 4.76 8.73 -3.56
CA VAL A 14 3.67 9.21 -2.70
C VAL A 14 3.56 8.28 -1.49
N ARG A 15 3.37 8.85 -0.30
CA ARG A 15 3.23 8.09 0.96
C ARG A 15 1.92 8.41 1.67
N PHE A 16 1.37 7.39 2.30
CA PHE A 16 0.20 7.51 3.16
C PHE A 16 0.31 6.64 4.41
N ASP A 17 -0.25 7.11 5.52
CA ASP A 17 -0.46 6.31 6.72
C ASP A 17 -1.87 5.73 6.71
N VAL A 18 -2.01 4.43 6.98
CA VAL A 18 -3.32 3.80 7.18
C VAL A 18 -3.87 4.23 8.54
N ILE A 19 -4.92 5.04 8.55
CA ILE A 19 -5.53 5.59 9.77
C ILE A 19 -6.79 4.83 10.20
N GLU A 20 -7.43 4.11 9.28
CA GLU A 20 -8.66 3.37 9.54
C GLU A 20 -8.80 2.19 8.57
N LYS A 21 -9.43 1.10 9.03
CA LYS A 21 -9.79 -0.05 8.20
C LYS A 21 -11.31 -0.22 8.19
N ILE A 22 -11.90 -0.18 7.00
CA ILE A 22 -13.35 -0.20 6.78
C ILE A 22 -13.67 -1.41 5.90
N GLY A 23 -13.90 -2.58 6.51
CA GLY A 23 -14.10 -3.83 5.78
C GLY A 23 -12.86 -4.21 4.94
N PRO A 24 -12.99 -4.36 3.60
CA PRO A 24 -11.85 -4.61 2.71
C PRO A 24 -11.05 -3.33 2.40
N ASP A 25 -11.63 -2.15 2.64
CA ASP A 25 -11.05 -0.85 2.30
C ASP A 25 -10.22 -0.28 3.46
N VAL A 26 -9.38 0.70 3.13
CA VAL A 26 -8.61 1.46 4.10
C VAL A 26 -8.75 2.95 3.84
N ARG A 27 -8.88 3.72 4.92
CA ARG A 27 -8.74 5.18 4.87
C ARG A 27 -7.31 5.53 5.24
N CYS A 28 -6.68 6.34 4.40
CA CYS A 28 -5.30 6.74 4.60
C CYS A 28 -5.18 8.26 4.70
N ARG A 29 -4.15 8.72 5.42
CA ARG A 29 -3.71 10.13 5.47
C ARG A 29 -2.48 10.27 4.57
N CYS A 30 -2.51 11.19 3.62
CA CYS A 30 -1.32 11.49 2.82
C CYS A 30 -0.26 12.15 3.72
N THR A 31 0.94 11.57 3.75
CA THR A 31 2.08 12.06 4.52
C THR A 31 3.15 12.68 3.61
N ASP A 32 3.20 12.25 2.36
CA ASP A 32 4.11 12.78 1.34
C ASP A 32 3.38 12.86 -0.01
N PRO A 33 2.92 14.06 -0.43
CA PRO A 33 2.13 14.22 -1.64
C PRO A 33 2.99 14.14 -2.91
N GLY A 34 2.41 13.61 -3.98
CA GLY A 34 3.05 13.52 -5.29
C GLY A 34 2.06 13.10 -6.38
N LEU A 35 2.58 12.75 -7.55
CA LEU A 35 1.76 12.36 -8.69
C LEU A 35 1.42 10.86 -8.64
N LEU A 36 0.12 10.55 -8.74
CA LEU A 36 -0.40 9.18 -8.84
C LEU A 36 -0.68 8.86 -10.30
N LEU A 37 0.08 7.93 -10.89
CA LEU A 37 -0.09 7.51 -12.27
C LEU A 37 -0.91 6.21 -12.37
N PRO A 38 -1.65 5.99 -13.47
CA PRO A 38 -2.31 4.73 -13.72
C PRO A 38 -1.33 3.56 -13.73
N ARG A 39 -1.71 2.43 -13.10
CA ARG A 39 -0.88 1.22 -12.93
C ARG A 39 0.36 1.40 -12.04
N ALA A 40 0.39 2.46 -11.23
CA ALA A 40 1.40 2.62 -10.20
C ALA A 40 1.45 1.40 -9.28
N ASN A 41 2.65 1.03 -8.84
CA ASN A 41 2.85 -0.04 -7.90
C ASN A 41 2.47 0.40 -6.49
N LEU A 42 1.78 -0.47 -5.74
CA LEU A 42 1.37 -0.22 -4.37
C LEU A 42 2.04 -1.24 -3.44
N THR A 43 2.71 -0.75 -2.41
CA THR A 43 3.32 -1.59 -1.37
C THR A 43 2.92 -1.12 0.01
N PHE A 44 2.67 -2.07 0.90
CA PHE A 44 2.43 -1.77 2.31
C PHE A 44 3.68 -2.07 3.14
N TRP A 45 4.02 -1.18 4.05
CA TRP A 45 5.16 -1.28 4.94
C TRP A 45 4.71 -1.19 6.39
N ARG A 46 5.43 -1.89 7.27
CA ARG A 46 5.22 -1.89 8.71
C ARG A 46 6.57 -1.95 9.38
N ASP A 47 6.85 -1.00 10.27
CA ASP A 47 8.11 -0.95 11.02
C ASP A 47 9.35 -1.04 10.10
N GLY A 48 9.30 -0.32 8.97
CA GLY A 48 10.38 -0.30 7.98
C GLY A 48 10.56 -1.59 7.17
N SER A 49 9.61 -2.53 7.24
CA SER A 49 9.64 -3.78 6.46
C SER A 49 8.40 -3.94 5.57
N LEU A 50 8.59 -4.51 4.38
CA LEU A 50 7.50 -4.80 3.45
C LEU A 50 6.52 -5.82 4.07
N VAL A 51 5.24 -5.47 4.11
CA VAL A 51 4.17 -6.34 4.61
C VAL A 51 3.90 -7.46 3.60
N ARG A 52 4.33 -8.68 3.93
CA ARG A 52 4.07 -9.89 3.15
C ARG A 52 2.94 -10.72 3.77
N GLU A 53 1.70 -10.25 3.63
CA GLU A 53 0.50 -11.02 4.05
C GLU A 53 -0.03 -11.95 2.94
N LYS A 54 -1.07 -12.74 3.20
CA LYS A 54 -1.66 -13.74 2.27
C LYS A 54 -1.91 -13.23 0.85
N ASN A 55 -2.28 -11.96 0.69
CA ASN A 55 -2.54 -11.33 -0.62
C ASN A 55 -1.31 -10.64 -1.24
N ALA A 56 -0.18 -10.61 -0.54
CA ALA A 56 1.11 -10.16 -1.11
C ALA A 56 1.76 -11.26 -1.97
N MET A 57 1.31 -12.51 -1.81
CA MET A 57 1.68 -13.66 -2.64
C MET A 57 0.66 -13.82 -3.75
N LEU A 58 0.56 -12.81 -4.63
CA LEU A 58 -0.13 -13.00 -5.90
C LEU A 58 0.64 -14.06 -6.71
N PRO A 59 -0.05 -14.90 -7.50
CA PRO A 59 0.65 -15.82 -8.39
C PRO A 59 1.56 -15.03 -9.34
N THR A 60 2.78 -15.52 -9.57
CA THR A 60 3.75 -14.90 -10.49
C THR A 60 3.15 -14.68 -11.89
N ILE A 61 2.19 -15.52 -12.27
CA ILE A 61 1.38 -15.37 -13.47
C ILE A 61 -0.09 -15.26 -13.04
N SER A 62 -0.70 -14.12 -13.33
CA SER A 62 -2.15 -13.97 -13.30
C SER A 62 -2.71 -14.12 -14.72
N SER A 63 -3.99 -14.47 -14.84
CA SER A 63 -4.73 -14.14 -16.07
C SER A 63 -4.62 -12.63 -16.29
N LYS A 64 -4.26 -12.22 -17.49
CA LYS A 64 -4.15 -10.81 -17.86
C LYS A 64 -5.52 -10.21 -18.15
#